data_AF-X0Z953-F1
#
_entry.id   AF-X0Z953-F1
#
_cell.length_a   1.000
_cell.length_b   1.000
_cell.length_c   1.000
_cell.angle_alpha   90.00
_cell.angle_beta   90.00
_cell.angle_gamma   90.00
#
_symmetry.space_group_name_H-M   'P 1'
#
loop_
_entity.id
_entity.type
_entity.pdbx_description
1 polymer ?
#
loop_
_entity_poly.entity_id
_entity_poly.type
_entity_poly.pdbx_seq_one_letter_code
_entity_poly.pdbx_strand_id
1 'polypeptide(L)'
;GLNNDEKEILEEQEIQKAMITPINLTHSNNKNSLKENNNKKNNTSIIEQSERFATIVASLVDGGAPVLGSVLPLIPFFFGDTLSLFHFIISYGVLIAILIYLGIFLGKISGGGHVKYAMHLVTAGVVTLLVSLLLQLVIPT
;
A
#
# COMPACT_ATOMS: atom_id res chain seq x y z
N GLY A 1 -44.37 -44.48 -25.58
CA GLY A 1 -43.36 -44.37 -24.52
C GLY A 1 -43.02 -42.91 -24.37
N LEU A 2 -42.98 -42.38 -23.15
CA LEU A 2 -42.63 -40.97 -22.92
C LEU A 2 -41.24 -40.67 -23.50
N ASN A 3 -41.09 -39.50 -24.11
CA ASN A 3 -39.82 -38.99 -24.63
C ASN A 3 -38.85 -38.76 -23.45
N ASN A 4 -37.54 -38.81 -23.70
CA ASN A 4 -36.50 -38.62 -22.68
C ASN A 4 -36.66 -37.28 -21.95
N ASP A 5 -37.06 -36.24 -22.68
CA ASP A 5 -37.30 -34.90 -22.13
C ASP A 5 -38.45 -34.89 -21.11
N GLU A 6 -39.49 -35.70 -21.32
CA GLU A 6 -40.63 -35.79 -20.39
C GLU A 6 -40.27 -36.57 -19.12
N LYS A 7 -39.33 -37.51 -19.19
CA LYS A 7 -38.87 -38.25 -18.01
C LYS A 7 -38.06 -37.37 -17.07
N GLU A 8 -37.17 -36.55 -17.64
CA GLU A 8 -36.31 -35.64 -16.89
C GLU A 8 -37.13 -34.58 -16.14
N ILE A 9 -38.16 -34.04 -16.79
CA ILE A 9 -39.07 -33.08 -16.17
C ILE A 9 -39.86 -33.74 -15.03
N LEU A 10 -40.29 -35.00 -15.18
CA LEU A 10 -41.01 -35.71 -14.12
C LEU A 10 -40.09 -36.08 -12.95
N GLU A 11 -38.85 -36.49 -13.20
CA GLU A 11 -37.85 -36.75 -12.15
C GLU A 11 -37.52 -35.46 -11.37
N GLU A 12 -37.30 -34.33 -12.04
CA GLU A 12 -37.09 -33.04 -11.35
C GLU A 12 -38.30 -32.63 -10.50
N GLN A 13 -39.52 -32.90 -10.96
CA GLN A 13 -40.75 -32.60 -10.19
C GLN A 13 -40.88 -33.50 -8.95
N GLU A 14 -40.51 -34.78 -9.06
CA GLU A 14 -40.50 -35.71 -7.92
C GLU A 14 -39.41 -35.34 -6.89
N ILE A 15 -38.22 -34.96 -7.36
CA ILE A 15 -37.11 -34.49 -6.51
C ILE A 15 -37.50 -33.21 -5.77
N GLN A 16 -38.16 -32.27 -6.43
CA GLN A 16 -38.61 -31.02 -5.80
C GLN A 16 -39.75 -31.25 -4.79
N LYS A 17 -40.61 -32.23 -5.03
CA LYS A 17 -41.70 -32.59 -4.10
C LYS A 17 -41.20 -33.31 -2.84
N ALA A 18 -40.06 -33.99 -2.92
CA ALA A 18 -39.41 -34.65 -1.79
C ALA A 18 -38.55 -33.69 -0.93
N MET A 19 -38.29 -32.46 -1.40
CA MET A 19 -37.50 -31.47 -0.67
C MET A 19 -38.35 -30.69 0.34
N ILE A 20 -37.89 -30.63 1.60
CA ILE A 20 -38.57 -29.90 2.70
C ILE A 20 -38.49 -28.36 2.58
N THR A 21 -37.72 -27.82 1.63
CA THR A 21 -37.59 -26.36 1.44
C THR A 21 -37.49 -26.05 -0.06
N PRO A 22 -38.49 -25.37 -0.66
CA PRO A 22 -38.44 -25.03 -2.08
C PRO A 22 -37.41 -23.92 -2.32
N ILE A 23 -36.49 -24.15 -3.25
CA ILE A 23 -35.59 -23.10 -3.75
C ILE A 23 -36.39 -22.24 -4.73
N ASN A 24 -36.87 -21.08 -4.27
CA ASN A 24 -37.50 -20.10 -5.16
C ASN A 24 -36.40 -19.28 -5.87
N LEU A 25 -36.12 -19.64 -7.12
CA LEU A 25 -35.23 -18.89 -8.00
C LEU A 25 -35.94 -17.66 -8.58
N THR A 26 -36.38 -16.73 -7.72
CA THR A 26 -36.77 -15.39 -8.18
C THR A 26 -35.51 -14.61 -8.53
N HIS A 27 -35.21 -14.53 -9.82
CA HIS A 27 -34.18 -13.64 -10.34
C HIS A 27 -34.67 -12.18 -10.26
N SER A 28 -34.59 -11.59 -9.07
CA SER A 28 -34.84 -10.18 -8.85
C SER A 28 -33.64 -9.38 -9.37
N ASN A 29 -33.81 -8.79 -10.55
CA ASN A 29 -32.90 -7.81 -11.12
C ASN A 29 -32.94 -6.52 -10.28
N ASN A 30 -32.31 -6.53 -9.10
CA ASN A 30 -32.12 -5.33 -8.29
C ASN A 30 -30.95 -4.50 -8.88
N LYS A 31 -31.25 -3.75 -9.95
CA LYS A 31 -30.42 -2.65 -10.45
C LYS A 31 -30.66 -1.34 -9.68
N ASN A 32 -30.82 -1.39 -8.36
CA ASN A 32 -31.03 -0.18 -7.55
C ASN A 32 -29.93 0.08 -6.51
N SER A 33 -28.70 -0.42 -6.72
CA SER A 33 -27.51 0.09 -6.00
C SER A 33 -26.72 1.15 -6.77
N LEU A 34 -27.18 1.54 -7.96
CA LEU A 34 -26.55 2.58 -8.81
C LEU A 34 -27.51 3.75 -9.07
N LYS A 35 -28.14 4.25 -8.01
CA LYS A 35 -28.94 5.48 -8.07
C LYS A 35 -28.55 6.46 -6.98
N GLU A 36 -27.24 6.63 -6.78
CA GLU A 36 -26.73 7.77 -6.05
C GLU A 36 -26.69 8.99 -6.99
N ASN A 37 -27.72 9.82 -6.85
CA ASN A 37 -27.79 11.23 -7.23
C ASN A 37 -27.02 11.71 -8.48
N ASN A 38 -27.76 11.84 -9.60
CA ASN A 38 -27.39 12.57 -10.82
C ASN A 38 -27.30 14.11 -10.63
N ASN A 39 -26.87 14.58 -9.45
CA ASN A 39 -26.53 15.99 -9.15
C ASN A 39 -25.01 16.18 -9.02
N LYS A 40 -24.20 15.31 -9.64
CA LYS A 40 -22.74 15.33 -9.60
C LYS A 40 -22.15 15.48 -11.00
N LYS A 41 -22.58 16.51 -11.76
CA LYS A 41 -22.08 16.74 -13.14
C LYS A 41 -21.19 17.99 -13.27
N ASN A 42 -21.11 18.81 -12.24
CA ASN A 42 -20.29 20.03 -12.19
C ASN A 42 -19.09 19.92 -11.22
N ASN A 43 -19.22 19.15 -10.13
CA ASN A 43 -18.13 19.00 -9.14
C ASN A 43 -17.07 17.97 -9.55
N THR A 44 -17.39 17.06 -10.47
CA THR A 44 -16.48 15.97 -10.92
C THR A 44 -15.23 16.52 -11.56
N SER A 45 -15.34 17.62 -12.32
CA SER A 45 -14.20 18.28 -12.95
C SER A 45 -13.21 18.86 -11.93
N ILE A 46 -13.71 19.47 -10.84
CA ILE A 46 -12.82 20.05 -9.80
C ILE A 46 -12.21 18.94 -8.96
N ILE A 47 -12.97 17.89 -8.65
CA ILE A 47 -12.47 16.71 -7.93
C ILE A 47 -11.39 16.02 -8.76
N GLU A 48 -11.61 15.80 -10.06
CA GLU A 48 -10.64 15.17 -10.95
C GLU A 48 -9.35 15.99 -11.08
N GLN A 49 -9.46 17.32 -11.21
CA GLN A 49 -8.29 18.19 -11.25
C GLN A 49 -7.51 18.16 -9.93
N SER A 50 -8.21 18.13 -8.79
CA SER A 50 -7.60 18.04 -7.46
C SER A 50 -6.92 16.69 -7.26
N GLU A 51 -7.53 15.62 -7.74
CA GLU A 51 -6.98 14.27 -7.71
C GLU A 51 -5.70 14.18 -8.55
N ARG A 52 -5.74 14.66 -9.80
CA ARG A 52 -4.55 14.73 -10.67
C ARG A 52 -3.43 15.54 -10.03
N PHE A 53 -3.75 16.70 -9.45
CA PHE A 53 -2.77 17.51 -8.74
C PHE A 53 -2.19 16.76 -7.53
N ALA A 54 -3.03 16.14 -6.70
CA ALA A 54 -2.60 15.36 -5.56
C ALA A 54 -1.70 14.18 -5.98
N THR A 55 -2.03 13.48 -7.09
CA THR A 55 -1.20 12.40 -7.63
C THR A 55 0.17 12.91 -8.09
N ILE A 56 0.23 14.06 -8.76
CA ILE A 56 1.50 14.64 -9.21
C ILE A 56 2.36 15.03 -8.00
N VAL A 57 1.78 15.70 -7.01
CA VAL A 57 2.51 16.09 -5.80
C VAL A 57 2.93 14.86 -5.00
N ALA A 58 2.05 13.87 -4.84
CA ALA A 58 2.35 12.65 -4.12
C ALA A 58 3.50 11.87 -4.77
N SER A 59 3.48 11.71 -6.10
CA SER A 59 4.55 11.00 -6.81
C SER A 59 5.89 11.75 -6.77
N LEU A 60 5.87 13.10 -6.79
CA LEU A 60 7.08 13.90 -6.64
C LEU A 60 7.66 13.80 -5.22
N VAL A 61 6.83 13.82 -4.19
CA VAL A 61 7.26 13.68 -2.79
C VAL A 61 7.76 12.26 -2.53
N ASP A 62 7.05 11.24 -3.00
CA ASP A 62 7.39 9.83 -2.80
C ASP A 62 8.71 9.46 -3.50
N GLY A 63 9.00 10.03 -4.67
CA GLY A 63 10.29 9.87 -5.35
C GLY A 63 11.40 10.79 -4.81
N GLY A 64 11.09 12.04 -4.49
CA GLY A 64 12.07 13.05 -4.08
C GLY A 64 12.57 12.83 -2.65
N ALA A 65 11.71 12.39 -1.74
CA ALA A 65 12.08 12.19 -0.34
C ALA A 65 13.18 11.12 -0.15
N PRO A 66 13.13 9.93 -0.78
CA PRO A 66 14.23 8.96 -0.73
C PRO A 66 15.56 9.48 -1.29
N VAL A 67 15.52 10.30 -2.34
CA VAL A 67 16.72 10.92 -2.91
C VAL A 67 17.36 11.85 -1.89
N LEU A 68 16.59 12.75 -1.29
CA LEU A 68 17.10 13.64 -0.25
C LEU A 68 17.58 12.85 0.99
N GLY A 69 16.83 11.81 1.39
CA GLY A 69 17.18 10.96 2.52
C GLY A 69 18.48 10.17 2.34
N SER A 70 18.86 9.85 1.10
CA SER A 70 20.11 9.16 0.77
C SER A 70 21.27 10.11 0.49
N VAL A 71 21.01 11.29 -0.06
CA VAL A 71 22.06 12.29 -0.34
C VAL A 71 22.54 12.99 0.93
N LEU A 72 21.65 13.29 1.87
CA LEU A 72 22.01 14.07 3.07
C LEU A 72 23.09 13.39 3.95
N PRO A 73 23.06 12.06 4.19
CA PRO A 73 24.15 11.35 4.86
C PRO A 73 25.48 11.38 4.09
N LEU A 74 25.46 11.57 2.77
CA LEU A 74 26.68 11.58 1.96
C LEU A 74 27.44 12.91 2.04
N ILE A 75 26.79 13.99 2.49
CA ILE A 75 27.37 15.33 2.59
C ILE A 75 28.75 15.36 3.27
N PRO A 76 28.98 14.69 4.42
CA PRO A 76 30.29 14.70 5.08
C PRO A 76 31.43 14.19 4.20
N PHE A 77 31.16 13.30 3.25
CA PHE A 77 32.19 12.78 2.35
C PHE A 77 32.64 13.78 1.26
N PHE A 78 31.89 14.87 1.02
CA PHE A 78 32.27 15.90 0.05
C PHE A 78 33.29 16.92 0.61
N PHE A 79 33.48 16.98 1.93
CA PHE A 79 34.32 18.02 2.57
C PHE A 79 35.72 17.54 2.96
N GLY A 80 36.08 16.28 2.68
CA GLY A 80 37.38 15.71 3.03
C GLY A 80 38.13 15.18 1.81
N ASP A 81 39.41 15.53 1.68
CA ASP A 81 40.29 15.00 0.62
C ASP A 81 40.60 13.49 0.80
N THR A 82 40.31 12.93 1.98
CA THR A 82 40.55 11.51 2.30
C THR A 82 39.35 10.87 3.00
N LEU A 83 39.05 9.62 2.61
CA LEU A 83 38.02 8.79 3.23
C LEU A 83 38.48 8.31 4.62
N SER A 84 38.43 9.21 5.59
CA SER A 84 38.73 8.92 6.99
C SER A 84 37.53 8.31 7.72
N LEU A 85 37.81 7.45 8.71
CA LEU A 85 36.82 6.92 9.67
C LEU A 85 35.96 8.03 10.30
N PHE A 86 36.49 9.23 10.45
CA PHE A 86 35.75 10.37 10.98
C PHE A 86 34.58 10.79 10.08
N HIS A 87 34.75 10.82 8.75
CA HIS A 87 33.65 11.14 7.83
C HIS A 87 32.55 10.08 7.88
N PHE A 88 32.95 8.82 8.08
CA PHE A 88 32.02 7.71 8.23
C PHE A 88 31.16 7.82 9.50
N ILE A 89 31.77 8.15 10.65
CA ILE A 89 31.04 8.31 11.91
C ILE A 89 30.05 9.48 11.84
N ILE A 90 30.45 10.60 11.21
CA ILE A 90 29.58 11.77 11.04
C ILE A 90 28.44 11.45 10.07
N SER A 91 28.71 10.82 8.93
CA SER A 91 27.69 10.37 7.97
C SER A 91 26.66 9.46 8.64
N TYR A 92 27.12 8.48 9.41
CA TYR A 92 26.22 7.56 10.11
C TYR A 92 25.40 8.27 11.20
N GLY A 93 26.00 9.25 11.88
CA GLY A 93 25.28 10.13 12.81
C GLY A 93 24.18 10.93 12.13
N VAL A 94 24.47 11.50 10.95
CA VAL A 94 23.48 12.21 10.11
C VAL A 94 22.36 11.26 9.68
N LEU A 95 22.69 10.05 9.22
CA LEU A 95 21.71 9.03 8.84
C LEU A 95 20.76 8.69 10.00
N ILE A 96 21.30 8.41 11.19
CA ILE A 96 20.48 8.11 12.37
C ILE A 96 19.61 9.31 12.75
N ALA A 97 20.16 10.52 12.74
CA ALA A 97 19.41 11.73 13.06
C ALA A 97 18.23 11.93 12.09
N ILE A 98 18.43 11.68 10.80
CA ILE A 98 17.36 11.72 9.78
C ILE A 98 16.31 10.65 10.07
N LEU A 99 16.70 9.40 10.37
CA LEU A 99 15.76 8.33 10.69
C LEU A 99 14.91 8.66 11.92
N ILE A 100 15.53 9.18 12.99
CA ILE A 100 14.80 9.58 14.19
C ILE A 100 13.83 10.72 13.86
N TYR A 101 14.29 11.73 13.13
CA TYR A 101 13.47 12.87 12.72
C TYR A 101 12.28 12.43 11.86
N LEU A 102 12.51 11.61 10.82
CA LEU A 102 11.45 11.06 9.96
C LEU A 102 10.48 10.20 10.76
N GLY A 103 10.99 9.36 11.66
CA GLY A 103 10.17 8.50 12.50
C GLY A 103 9.20 9.28 13.39
N ILE A 104 9.69 10.35 14.03
CA ILE A 104 8.85 11.26 14.82
C ILE A 104 7.88 12.03 13.92
N PHE A 105 8.34 12.52 12.77
CA PHE A 105 7.52 13.27 11.82
C PHE A 105 6.35 12.43 11.28
N LEU A 106 6.63 11.20 10.84
CA LEU A 106 5.61 10.25 10.39
C LEU A 106 4.64 9.89 11.51
N GLY A 107 5.15 9.71 12.74
CA GLY A 107 4.30 9.49 13.91
C GLY A 107 3.32 10.64 14.17
N LYS A 108 3.78 11.89 13.99
CA LYS A 108 2.95 13.10 14.14
C LYS A 108 1.88 13.22 13.05
N ILE A 109 2.23 12.91 11.80
CA ILE A 109 1.29 12.97 10.65
C ILE A 109 0.28 11.82 10.68
N SER A 110 0.69 10.62 11.11
CA SER A 110 -0.16 9.42 11.10
C SER A 110 -1.20 9.37 12.23
N GLY A 111 -1.24 10.37 13.13
CA GLY A 111 -2.13 10.35 14.30
C GLY A 111 -1.83 9.23 15.30
N GLY A 112 -0.66 8.58 15.19
CA GLY A 112 -0.23 7.49 16.05
C GLY A 112 0.76 7.93 17.14
N GLY A 113 1.21 6.98 17.97
CA GLY A 113 2.24 7.28 18.97
C GLY A 113 3.57 7.63 18.30
N HIS A 114 4.07 8.85 18.53
CA HIS A 114 5.29 9.38 17.89
C HIS A 114 6.51 8.46 18.07
N VAL A 115 6.67 7.91 19.28
CA VAL A 115 7.77 7.01 19.64
C VAL A 115 7.62 5.63 18.97
N LYS A 116 6.40 5.14 18.79
CA LYS A 116 6.13 3.83 18.18
C LYS A 116 6.57 3.80 16.72
N TYR A 117 6.33 4.89 15.99
CA TYR A 117 6.75 5.04 14.59
C TYR A 117 8.26 5.20 14.45
N ALA A 118 8.90 5.99 15.33
CA ALA A 118 10.36 6.08 15.35
C ALA A 118 11.03 4.72 15.59
N MET A 119 10.53 3.94 16.55
CA MET A 119 11.05 2.60 16.83
C MET A 119 10.85 1.65 15.64
N HIS A 120 9.68 1.68 14.98
CA HIS A 120 9.46 0.88 13.77
C HIS A 120 10.43 1.26 12.65
N LEU A 121 10.68 2.55 12.43
CA LEU A 121 11.55 3.01 11.35
C LEU A 121 13.02 2.61 11.60
N VAL A 122 13.50 2.74 12.84
CA VAL A 122 14.84 2.27 13.22
C VAL A 122 14.94 0.75 13.07
N THR A 123 13.93 0.01 13.54
CA THR A 123 13.90 -1.46 13.42
C THR A 123 13.89 -1.89 11.95
N ALA A 124 13.09 -1.23 11.10
CA ALA A 124 13.09 -1.46 9.67
C ALA A 124 14.47 -1.22 9.06
N GLY A 125 15.14 -0.12 9.43
CA GLY A 125 16.52 0.16 8.99
C GLY A 125 17.51 -0.93 9.39
N VAL A 126 17.45 -1.42 10.64
CA VAL A 126 18.29 -2.54 11.11
C VAL A 126 17.99 -3.83 10.35
N VAL A 127 16.71 -4.14 10.12
CA VAL A 127 16.31 -5.32 9.34
C VAL A 127 16.81 -5.22 7.90
N THR A 128 16.66 -4.06 7.25
CA THR A 128 17.18 -3.83 5.90
C THR A 128 18.70 -4.00 5.87
N LEU A 129 19.42 -3.47 6.86
CA LEU A 129 20.88 -3.64 6.97
C LEU A 129 21.25 -5.13 7.11
N LEU A 130 20.56 -5.89 7.95
CA LEU A 130 20.79 -7.33 8.10
C LEU A 130 20.54 -8.09 6.79
N VAL A 131 19.47 -7.76 6.06
CA VAL A 131 19.17 -8.35 4.76
C VAL A 131 20.26 -8.02 3.75
N SER A 132 20.75 -6.77 3.72
CA SER A 132 21.86 -6.36 2.85
C SER A 132 23.15 -7.12 3.16
N LEU A 133 23.50 -7.29 4.44
CA LEU A 133 24.67 -8.07 4.85
C LEU A 133 24.53 -9.56 4.47
N LEU A 134 23.34 -10.12 4.63
CA LEU A 134 23.08 -11.51 4.26
C LEU A 134 23.21 -11.72 2.74
N LEU A 135 22.70 -10.78 1.94
CA LEU A 135 22.88 -10.81 0.49
C LEU A 135 24.35 -10.71 0.11
N GLN A 136 25.12 -9.85 0.78
CA GLN A 136 26.55 -9.69 0.54
C GLN A 136 27.35 -10.94 0.93
N LEU A 137 26.89 -11.70 1.93
CA LEU A 137 27.48 -12.99 2.30
C LEU A 137 27.17 -14.08 1.27
N VAL A 138 25.95 -14.10 0.71
CA VAL A 138 25.51 -15.09 -0.30
C VAL A 138 26.16 -14.84 -1.65
N ILE A 139 26.42 -13.58 -2.00
CA ILE A 139 27.05 -13.17 -3.25
C ILE A 139 28.49 -12.77 -2.93
N PRO A 140 29.44 -13.73 -2.86
CA PRO A 140 30.84 -13.39 -2.68
C PRO A 140 31.28 -12.55 -3.89
N THR A 141 31.58 -11.28 -3.61
CA THR A 141 32.11 -10.31 -4.56
C THR A 141 33.61 -10.18 -4.40
#